data_AF-A0A2U3KPJ3-F1
#
_entry.id   AF-A0A2U3KPJ3-F1
#
_cell.length_a   1.000
_cell.length_b   1.000
_cell.length_c   1.000
_cell.angle_alpha   90.00
_cell.angle_beta   90.00
_cell.angle_gamma   90.00
#
_symmetry.space_group_name_H-M   'P 1'
#
loop_
_entity.id
_entity.type
_entity.pdbx_description
1 polymer ?
#
loop_
_entity_poly.entity_id
_entity_poly.type
_entity_poly.pdbx_seq_one_letter_code
_entity_poly.pdbx_strand_id
1 'polypeptide(L)'
;MKINRILRGLLLFLGIIGILDTFLLLLYNGGVNLGTILPGVVGGLLILWSSVKAFFRKFVPMGKIGPWSSKARQVVFSLFLIGLISFLVVEGTIIIYSQPDPVVEADYLIILGAGLNGEQLSSSLWERMQKGLDYLEKHPMAKVVLSGGQGPGENILFVI
;
A
#
# COMPACT_ATOMS: atom_id res chain seq x y z
N MET A 1 0.65 -14.49 -33.54
CA MET A 1 1.18 -13.10 -33.52
C MET A 1 0.31 -12.08 -32.75
N LYS A 2 -1.04 -12.16 -32.78
CA LYS A 2 -1.93 -11.15 -32.13
C LYS A 2 -1.83 -11.12 -30.58
N ILE A 3 -1.80 -12.29 -29.92
CA ILE A 3 -1.72 -12.42 -28.44
C ILE A 3 -0.51 -11.70 -27.83
N ASN A 4 0.67 -11.80 -28.45
CA ASN A 4 1.88 -11.14 -27.94
C ASN A 4 1.82 -9.61 -28.09
N ARG A 5 1.06 -9.09 -29.05
CA ARG A 5 0.83 -7.64 -29.21
C ARG A 5 -0.14 -7.13 -28.16
N ILE A 6 -1.23 -7.86 -27.93
CA ILE A 6 -2.24 -7.51 -26.91
C ILE A 6 -1.62 -7.52 -25.51
N LEU A 7 -0.90 -8.58 -25.15
CA LEU A 7 -0.22 -8.68 -23.86
C LEU A 7 0.77 -7.53 -23.62
N ARG A 8 1.50 -7.12 -24.67
CA ARG A 8 2.43 -6.00 -24.59
C ARG A 8 1.71 -4.68 -24.36
N GLY A 9 0.61 -4.45 -25.06
CA GLY A 9 -0.23 -3.27 -24.87
C GLY A 9 -0.77 -3.20 -23.44
N LEU A 10 -1.24 -4.33 -22.90
CA LEU A 10 -1.72 -4.43 -21.53
C LEU A 10 -0.63 -4.11 -20.49
N LEU A 11 0.58 -4.66 -20.64
CA LEU A 11 1.69 -4.38 -19.72
C LEU A 11 2.12 -2.91 -19.74
N LEU A 12 2.13 -2.28 -20.91
CA LEU A 12 2.43 -0.85 -21.03
C LEU A 12 1.33 0.00 -20.40
N PHE A 13 0.06 -0.34 -20.64
CA PHE A 13 -1.07 0.36 -20.06
C PHE A 13 -1.07 0.28 -18.52
N LEU A 14 -0.90 -0.92 -17.96
CA LEU A 14 -0.79 -1.12 -16.51
C LEU A 14 0.42 -0.39 -15.92
N GLY A 15 1.56 -0.38 -16.62
CA GLY A 15 2.75 0.33 -16.17
C GLY A 15 2.57 1.85 -16.15
N ILE A 16 1.89 2.41 -17.16
CA ILE A 16 1.56 3.85 -17.21
C ILE A 16 0.62 4.22 -16.08
N ILE A 17 -0.42 3.41 -15.83
CA ILE A 17 -1.35 3.63 -14.71
C ILE A 17 -0.61 3.67 -13.37
N GLY A 18 0.29 2.71 -13.12
CA GLY A 18 1.06 2.68 -11.87
C GLY A 18 1.95 3.92 -11.66
N ILE A 19 2.56 4.44 -12.73
CA ILE A 19 3.36 5.67 -12.65
C ILE A 19 2.47 6.89 -12.42
N LEU A 20 1.32 6.97 -13.11
CA LEU A 20 0.37 8.06 -12.92
C LEU A 20 -0.20 8.08 -11.51
N ASP A 21 -0.53 6.92 -10.95
CA ASP A 21 -1.00 6.79 -9.57
C ASP A 21 0.02 7.34 -8.57
N THR A 22 1.28 6.89 -8.63
CA THR A 22 2.36 7.44 -7.79
C THR A 22 2.53 8.95 -7.99
N PHE A 23 2.46 9.44 -9.22
CA PHE A 23 2.59 10.87 -9.49
C PHE A 23 1.43 11.67 -8.87
N LEU A 24 0.20 11.19 -8.99
CA LEU A 24 -0.97 11.80 -8.37
C LEU A 24 -0.87 11.78 -6.84
N LEU A 25 -0.50 10.65 -6.23
CA LEU A 25 -0.36 10.52 -4.78
C LEU A 25 0.70 11.46 -4.20
N LEU A 26 1.81 11.67 -4.92
CA LEU A 26 2.84 12.64 -4.53
C LEU A 26 2.36 14.09 -4.65
N LEU A 27 1.49 14.41 -5.62
CA LEU A 27 0.91 15.75 -5.76
C LEU A 27 -0.16 16.06 -4.70
N TYR A 28 -0.93 15.07 -4.26
CA TYR A 28 -2.00 15.21 -3.26
C TYR A 28 -1.50 15.14 -1.79
N ASN A 29 -0.24 15.49 -1.53
CA ASN A 29 0.37 15.45 -0.18
C ASN A 29 0.36 14.05 0.49
N GLY A 30 0.37 12.95 -0.26
CA GLY A 30 0.35 11.58 0.28
C GLY A 30 1.61 11.16 1.07
N GLY A 31 2.62 12.02 1.14
CA GLY A 31 3.91 11.70 1.74
C GLY A 31 4.74 10.72 0.90
N VAL A 32 6.04 10.64 1.20
CA VAL A 32 6.96 9.69 0.55
C VAL A 32 6.99 8.41 1.36
N ASN A 33 6.07 7.50 1.05
CA ASN A 33 5.89 6.24 1.74
C ASN A 33 6.02 5.07 0.76
N LEU A 34 6.23 3.87 1.29
CA LEU A 34 6.30 2.66 0.47
C LEU A 34 5.05 2.48 -0.39
N GLY A 35 3.87 2.75 0.15
CA GLY A 35 2.60 2.68 -0.57
C GLY A 35 2.46 3.70 -1.70
N THR A 36 3.07 4.88 -1.58
CA THR A 36 2.99 5.91 -2.64
C THR A 36 3.99 5.67 -3.77
N ILE A 37 5.17 5.11 -3.46
CA ILE A 37 6.24 4.88 -4.45
C ILE A 37 6.08 3.54 -5.20
N LEU A 38 5.57 2.51 -4.52
CA LEU A 38 5.57 1.13 -5.03
C LEU A 38 4.81 0.95 -6.37
N PRO A 39 3.63 1.55 -6.59
CA PRO A 39 2.92 1.45 -7.88
C PRO A 39 3.76 1.95 -9.05
N GLY A 40 4.46 3.08 -8.89
CA GLY A 40 5.33 3.67 -9.91
C GLY A 40 6.60 2.87 -10.17
N VAL A 41 7.22 2.31 -9.14
CA VAL A 41 8.39 1.41 -9.29
C VAL A 41 8.01 0.15 -10.05
N VAL A 42 6.92 -0.51 -9.66
CA VAL A 42 6.42 -1.71 -10.36
C VAL A 42 6.03 -1.34 -11.79
N GLY A 43 5.35 -0.21 -12.00
CA GLY A 43 4.97 0.26 -13.33
C GLY A 43 6.17 0.51 -14.25
N GLY A 44 7.23 1.14 -13.73
CA GLY A 44 8.48 1.35 -14.45
C GLY A 44 9.17 0.05 -14.84
N LEU A 45 9.26 -0.92 -13.91
CA LEU A 45 9.81 -2.25 -14.19
C LEU A 45 9.01 -3.00 -15.25
N LEU A 46 7.68 -2.90 -15.26
CA LEU A 46 6.82 -3.52 -16.28
C LEU A 46 7.06 -2.93 -17.68
N ILE A 47 7.21 -1.60 -17.78
CA ILE A 47 7.50 -0.91 -19.05
C ILE A 47 8.91 -1.28 -19.56
N LEU A 48 9.90 -1.29 -18.66
CA LEU A 48 11.27 -1.71 -18.99
C LEU A 48 11.30 -3.15 -19.48
N TRP A 49 10.66 -4.08 -18.77
CA TRP A 49 10.57 -5.49 -19.15
C TRP A 49 9.89 -5.69 -20.51
N SER A 50 8.81 -4.95 -20.77
CA SER A 50 8.08 -4.96 -22.04
C SER A 50 8.93 -4.43 -23.22
N SER A 51 9.79 -3.45 -22.96
CA SER A 51 10.66 -2.82 -23.95
C SER A 51 11.91 -3.66 -24.24
N VAL A 52 12.56 -4.19 -23.22
CA VAL A 52 13.73 -5.07 -23.33
C VAL A 52 13.38 -6.34 -24.10
N LYS A 53 12.28 -7.00 -23.76
CA LYS A 53 11.84 -8.24 -24.43
C LYS A 53 11.52 -8.03 -25.92
N ALA A 54 11.07 -6.85 -26.30
CA ALA A 54 10.80 -6.50 -27.69
C ALA A 54 12.04 -6.08 -28.47
N PHE A 55 12.96 -5.38 -27.82
CA PHE A 55 14.26 -5.01 -28.38
C PHE A 55 15.10 -6.26 -28.67
N PHE A 56 15.23 -7.18 -27.71
CA PHE A 56 15.95 -8.44 -27.91
C PHE A 56 15.30 -9.36 -28.95
N ARG A 57 13.97 -9.35 -29.11
CA ARG A 57 13.28 -10.08 -30.20
C ARG A 57 13.59 -9.56 -31.60
N LYS A 58 13.99 -8.29 -31.72
CA LYS A 58 14.35 -7.68 -33.01
C LYS A 58 15.77 -8.08 -33.44
N PHE A 59 16.67 -8.33 -32.49
CA PHE A 59 18.07 -8.69 -32.74
C PHE A 59 18.35 -10.20 -32.67
N VAL A 60 17.51 -10.98 -31.98
CA VAL A 60 17.68 -12.44 -31.85
C VAL A 60 16.49 -13.17 -32.48
N PRO A 61 16.66 -13.86 -33.63
CA PRO A 61 15.62 -14.71 -34.20
C PRO A 61 15.20 -15.78 -33.18
N MET A 62 13.89 -16.02 -33.06
CA MET A 62 13.26 -16.95 -32.09
C MET A 62 13.55 -18.43 -32.39
N GLY A 63 14.83 -18.81 -32.46
CA GLY A 63 15.28 -20.19 -32.69
C GLY A 63 16.36 -20.69 -31.73
N LYS A 64 17.06 -19.81 -30.98
CA LYS A 64 18.12 -20.21 -30.04
C LYS A 64 18.21 -19.34 -28.78
N ILE A 65 17.10 -18.80 -28.30
CA ILE A 65 17.04 -18.38 -26.90
C ILE A 65 16.80 -19.67 -26.15
N GLY A 66 17.86 -20.28 -25.61
CA GLY A 66 17.73 -21.48 -24.79
C GLY A 66 16.60 -21.24 -23.79
N PRO A 67 15.60 -22.14 -23.66
CA PRO A 67 14.55 -21.94 -22.68
C PRO A 67 15.27 -21.79 -21.36
N TRP A 68 15.21 -20.60 -20.76
CA TRP A 68 15.41 -20.48 -19.33
C TRP A 68 14.53 -21.56 -18.74
N SER A 69 15.16 -22.59 -18.15
CA SER A 69 14.64 -23.97 -18.21
C SER A 69 13.15 -24.00 -17.91
N SER A 70 12.37 -24.78 -18.66
CA SER A 70 10.91 -24.88 -18.40
C SER A 70 10.60 -25.07 -16.91
N LYS A 71 11.51 -25.74 -16.18
CA LYS A 71 11.55 -25.89 -14.73
C LYS A 71 11.76 -24.57 -13.98
N ALA A 72 12.76 -23.75 -14.32
CA ALA A 72 12.99 -22.44 -13.67
C ALA A 72 11.77 -21.51 -13.84
N ARG A 73 11.16 -21.49 -15.03
CA ARG A 73 9.92 -20.74 -15.27
C ARG A 73 8.75 -21.26 -14.44
N GLN A 74 8.62 -22.58 -14.31
CA GLN A 74 7.60 -23.20 -13.44
C GLN A 74 7.82 -22.83 -11.98
N VAL A 75 9.06 -22.91 -11.47
CA VAL A 75 9.40 -22.55 -10.09
C VAL A 75 9.03 -21.09 -9.79
N VAL A 76 9.42 -20.16 -10.66
CA VAL A 76 9.07 -18.74 -10.48
C VAL A 76 7.55 -18.52 -10.47
N PHE A 77 6.83 -19.18 -11.38
CA PHE A 77 5.36 -19.07 -11.43
C PHE A 77 4.69 -19.70 -10.20
N SER A 78 5.18 -20.85 -9.73
CA SER A 78 4.72 -21.49 -8.50
C SER A 78 4.96 -20.62 -7.27
N LEU A 79 6.14 -20.01 -7.14
CA LEU A 79 6.45 -19.09 -6.04
C LEU A 79 5.55 -17.85 -6.06
N PHE A 80 5.32 -17.28 -7.25
CA PHE A 80 4.38 -16.17 -7.41
C PHE A 80 2.96 -16.57 -7.00
N LEU A 81 2.49 -17.75 -7.42
CA LEU A 81 1.15 -18.23 -7.09
C LEU A 81 1.00 -18.49 -5.58
N ILE A 82 2.02 -19.06 -4.93
CA ILE A 82 2.05 -19.24 -3.47
C ILE A 82 1.98 -17.88 -2.77
N GLY A 83 2.78 -16.90 -3.21
CA GLY A 83 2.74 -15.55 -2.67
C GLY A 83 1.38 -14.88 -2.85
N LEU A 84 0.76 -15.05 -4.03
CA LEU A 84 -0.58 -14.52 -4.31
C LEU A 84 -1.65 -15.17 -3.43
N ILE A 85 -1.61 -16.49 -3.26
CA ILE A 85 -2.54 -17.21 -2.37
C ILE A 85 -2.34 -16.73 -0.93
N SER A 86 -1.09 -16.63 -0.46
CA SER A 86 -0.79 -16.12 0.88
C SER A 86 -1.32 -14.71 1.09
N PHE A 87 -1.12 -13.82 0.11
CA PHE A 87 -1.63 -12.45 0.16
C PHE A 87 -3.16 -12.44 0.25
N LEU A 88 -3.86 -13.18 -0.63
CA LEU A 88 -5.32 -13.26 -0.61
C LEU A 88 -5.86 -13.86 0.70
N VAL A 89 -5.18 -14.83 1.29
CA VAL A 89 -5.56 -15.41 2.58
C VAL A 89 -5.39 -14.40 3.71
N VAL A 90 -4.26 -13.68 3.76
CA VAL A 90 -4.00 -12.67 4.79
C VAL A 90 -5.00 -11.51 4.67
N GLU A 91 -5.14 -10.92 3.49
CA GLU A 91 -6.09 -9.83 3.24
C GLU A 91 -7.54 -10.26 3.51
N GLY A 92 -7.93 -11.46 3.04
CA GLY A 92 -9.25 -12.02 3.30
C GLY A 92 -9.52 -12.20 4.79
N THR A 93 -8.52 -12.67 5.54
CA THR A 93 -8.60 -12.83 7.00
C THR A 93 -8.75 -11.47 7.68
N ILE A 94 -7.93 -10.48 7.30
CA ILE A 94 -8.02 -9.11 7.84
C ILE A 94 -9.43 -8.55 7.62
N ILE A 95 -9.98 -8.68 6.41
CA ILE A 95 -11.32 -8.16 6.09
C ILE A 95 -12.40 -8.89 6.90
N ILE A 96 -12.38 -10.22 6.95
CA ILE A 96 -13.38 -11.02 7.68
C ILE A 96 -13.37 -10.70 9.17
N TYR A 97 -12.18 -10.53 9.75
CA TYR A 97 -12.00 -10.27 11.19
C TYR A 97 -11.79 -8.79 11.53
N SER A 98 -12.08 -7.86 10.61
CA SER A 98 -11.96 -6.40 10.83
C SER A 98 -13.04 -5.81 11.74
N GLN A 99 -13.71 -6.64 12.55
CA GLN A 99 -14.75 -6.17 13.45
C GLN A 99 -14.12 -5.37 14.60
N PRO A 100 -14.70 -4.21 14.97
CA PRO A 100 -14.23 -3.48 16.13
C PRO A 100 -14.47 -4.33 17.38
N ASP A 101 -13.45 -4.41 18.24
CA ASP A 101 -13.59 -5.06 19.54
C ASP A 101 -14.75 -4.44 20.33
N PRO A 102 -15.47 -5.25 21.13
CA PRO A 102 -16.52 -4.73 21.99
C PRO A 102 -15.92 -3.67 22.91
N VAL A 103 -16.66 -2.57 23.07
CA VAL A 103 -16.27 -1.49 23.96
C VAL A 103 -16.30 -2.02 25.39
N VAL A 104 -15.13 -2.12 26.02
CA VAL A 104 -14.98 -2.55 27.42
C VAL A 104 -14.98 -1.32 28.31
N GLU A 105 -15.67 -1.41 29.45
CA GLU A 105 -15.56 -0.39 30.50
C GLU A 105 -14.15 -0.42 31.10
N ALA A 106 -13.47 0.71 31.06
CA ALA A 106 -12.09 0.85 31.49
C ALA A 106 -11.93 2.15 32.28
N ASP A 107 -11.18 2.08 33.37
CA ASP A 107 -10.86 3.26 34.20
C ASP A 107 -9.92 4.24 33.49
N TYR A 108 -9.22 3.78 32.46
CA TYR A 108 -8.26 4.56 31.68
C TYR A 108 -8.48 4.36 30.18
N LEU A 109 -8.52 5.47 29.44
CA LEU A 109 -8.57 5.52 27.98
C LEU A 109 -7.25 6.10 27.46
N ILE A 110 -6.54 5.37 26.60
CA ILE A 110 -5.35 5.89 25.93
C ILE A 110 -5.68 6.20 24.47
N ILE A 111 -5.51 7.46 24.06
CA ILE A 111 -5.63 7.85 22.65
C ILE A 111 -4.22 7.97 22.06
N LEU A 112 -3.93 7.08 21.11
CA LEU A 112 -2.63 7.02 20.43
C LEU A 112 -2.52 8.08 19.33
N GLY A 113 -1.43 8.85 19.37
CA GLY A 113 -1.05 9.79 18.32
C GLY A 113 -0.93 9.10 16.96
N ALA A 114 -1.38 9.79 15.90
CA ALA A 114 -1.30 9.31 14.52
C ALA A 114 -0.79 10.38 13.55
N GLY A 115 -0.04 11.35 14.09
CA GLY A 115 0.59 12.44 13.34
C GLY A 115 -0.32 13.61 12.99
N LEU A 116 0.31 14.73 12.62
CA LEU A 116 -0.33 15.98 12.21
C LEU A 116 0.10 16.37 10.79
N ASN A 117 -0.77 17.08 10.10
CA ASN A 117 -0.48 17.73 8.82
C ASN A 117 -0.30 19.23 9.07
N GLY A 118 0.90 19.66 9.43
CA GLY A 118 1.16 21.02 9.89
C GLY A 118 0.44 21.28 11.21
N GLU A 119 -0.64 22.06 11.19
CA GLU A 119 -1.46 22.39 12.36
C GLU A 119 -2.75 21.56 12.44
N GLN A 120 -3.06 20.75 11.43
CA GLN A 120 -4.30 19.98 11.36
C GLN A 120 -4.09 18.53 11.79
N LEU A 121 -5.10 17.94 12.43
CA LEU A 121 -5.13 16.52 12.75
C LEU A 121 -5.10 15.70 11.44
N SER A 122 -4.30 14.63 11.39
CA SER A 122 -4.44 13.64 10.33
C SER A 122 -5.83 12.98 10.41
N SER A 123 -6.35 12.45 9.30
CA SER A 123 -7.67 11.81 9.28
C SER A 123 -7.76 10.67 10.29
N SER A 124 -6.69 9.91 10.47
CA SER A 124 -6.62 8.82 11.44
C SER A 124 -6.62 9.33 12.89
N LEU A 125 -5.96 10.44 13.18
CA LEU A 125 -5.97 11.05 14.51
C LEU A 125 -7.33 11.67 14.83
N TRP A 126 -7.95 12.32 13.85
CA TRP A 126 -9.30 12.87 13.98
C TRP A 126 -10.32 11.80 14.35
N GLU A 127 -10.39 10.69 13.61
CA GLU A 127 -11.33 9.60 13.89
C GLU A 127 -11.10 8.97 15.28
N ARG A 128 -9.84 8.80 15.68
CA ARG A 128 -9.50 8.28 17.02
C ARG A 128 -9.94 9.23 18.13
N MET A 129 -9.76 10.54 17.94
CA MET A 129 -10.22 11.55 18.89
C MET A 129 -11.75 11.55 19.02
N GLN A 130 -12.47 11.53 17.91
CA GLN A 130 -13.93 11.47 17.92
C GLN A 130 -14.43 10.22 18.67
N LYS A 131 -13.86 9.05 18.36
CA LYS A 131 -14.22 7.82 19.06
C LYS A 131 -13.87 7.83 20.55
N GLY A 132 -12.79 8.52 20.92
CA GLY A 132 -12.42 8.73 22.33
C GLY A 132 -13.39 9.65 23.07
N LEU A 133 -13.82 10.73 22.43
CA LEU A 133 -14.85 11.64 22.96
C LEU A 133 -16.17 10.89 23.19
N ASP A 134 -16.64 10.13 22.19
CA ASP A 134 -17.84 9.30 22.29
C ASP A 134 -17.79 8.31 23.46
N TYR A 135 -16.58 7.83 23.81
CA TYR A 135 -16.37 6.94 24.95
C TYR A 135 -16.45 7.70 26.28
N LEU A 136 -15.77 8.85 26.38
CA LEU A 136 -15.72 9.65 27.61
C LEU A 136 -17.09 10.26 27.96
N GLU A 137 -17.93 10.56 26.97
CA GLU A 137 -19.32 10.99 27.21
C GLU A 137 -20.15 9.90 27.92
N LYS A 138 -19.87 8.62 27.63
CA LYS A 138 -20.55 7.47 28.25
C LYS A 138 -19.90 7.05 29.57
N HIS A 139 -18.59 7.31 29.72
CA HIS A 139 -17.79 6.92 30.88
C HIS A 139 -17.05 8.13 31.47
N PRO A 140 -17.76 9.10 32.10
CA PRO A 140 -17.17 10.35 32.55
C PRO A 140 -16.14 10.20 33.69
N MET A 141 -16.12 9.04 34.36
CA MET A 141 -15.15 8.72 35.40
C MET A 141 -13.83 8.15 34.85
N ALA A 142 -13.79 7.78 33.56
CA ALA A 142 -12.59 7.25 32.93
C ALA A 142 -11.55 8.36 32.73
N LYS A 143 -10.29 8.07 33.06
CA LYS A 143 -9.18 8.99 32.87
C LYS A 143 -8.61 8.84 31.46
N VAL A 144 -8.54 9.93 30.71
CA VAL A 144 -7.94 9.94 29.38
C VAL A 144 -6.45 10.28 29.44
N VAL A 145 -5.64 9.56 28.67
CA VAL A 145 -4.23 9.85 28.41
C VAL A 145 -4.04 10.00 26.91
N LEU A 146 -3.63 11.18 26.48
CA LEU A 146 -3.20 11.41 25.10
C LEU A 146 -1.71 11.06 25.00
N SER A 147 -1.34 10.25 24.01
CA SER A 147 0.06 9.95 23.72
C SER A 147 0.46 10.52 22.37
N GLY A 148 1.54 11.29 22.33
CA GLY A 148 2.00 11.94 21.11
C GLY A 148 3.30 12.69 21.33
N GLY A 149 4.05 12.87 20.26
CA GLY A 149 5.20 13.76 20.20
C GLY A 149 5.00 14.78 19.08
N GLN A 150 6.07 15.49 18.73
CA GLN A 150 6.12 16.36 17.55
C GLN A 150 7.11 15.77 16.55
N GLY A 151 6.61 15.44 15.36
CA GLY A 151 7.38 14.94 14.23
C GLY A 151 7.78 16.03 13.22
N PRO A 152 8.69 15.73 12.27
CA PRO A 152 9.04 16.65 11.20
C PRO A 152 7.82 17.01 10.33
N GLY A 153 7.54 18.31 10.18
CA GLY A 153 6.38 18.81 9.43
C GLY A 153 5.10 19.03 10.27
N GLU A 154 5.18 18.82 11.58
CA GLU A 154 4.12 19.12 12.54
C GLU A 154 4.41 20.47 13.22
N ASN A 155 3.49 21.42 13.11
CA ASN A 155 3.67 22.79 13.61
C ASN A 155 3.20 22.95 15.07
N ILE A 156 2.51 21.96 15.61
CA ILE A 156 2.01 21.93 16.99
C ILE A 156 2.34 20.59 17.64
N LEU A 157 2.39 20.58 18.97
CA LEU A 157 2.56 19.36 19.76
C LEU A 157 1.20 18.73 20.04
N PHE A 158 1.03 17.43 19.76
CA PHE A 158 -0.14 16.68 20.17
C PHE A 158 0.00 16.21 21.63
N VAL A 159 -0.11 17.15 22.58
CA VAL A 159 -0.18 16.86 24.03
C VAL A 159 -1.17 17.83 24.67
N ILE A 160 -2.22 17.28 25.30
CA ILE A 160 -3.06 17.96 26.31
C ILE A 160 -3.23 16.99 27.47
#